data_AF-A0A3S2URD7-F1
#
_entry.id   AF-A0A3S2URD7-F1
#
_cell.length_a   1.000
_cell.length_b   1.000
_cell.length_c   1.000
_cell.angle_alpha   90.00
_cell.angle_beta   90.00
_cell.angle_gamma   90.00
#
_symmetry.space_group_name_H-M   'P 1'
#
loop_
_entity.id
_entity.type
_entity.pdbx_description
1 polymer ?
#
loop_
_entity_poly.entity_id
_entity_poly.type
_entity_poly.pdbx_seq_one_letter_code
_entity_poly.pdbx_strand_id
1 'polypeptide(L)' 'MSIIATIMNSATGQPIQKMTFQRMPKPWVSIHLASGEMVTADRVHVGKPAPGKFAAPVEVWVTPKR' A
#
# COMPACT_ATOMS: atom_id res chain seq x y z
N MET A 1 -4.68 -4.43 16.11
CA MET A 1 -4.35 -5.28 14.94
C MET A 1 -3.65 -4.42 13.91
N SER A 2 -2.52 -4.88 13.37
CA SER A 2 -1.76 -4.17 12.34
C SER A 2 -2.08 -4.71 10.95
N ILE A 3 -2.12 -3.83 9.96
CA ILE A 3 -2.34 -4.16 8.55
C ILE A 3 -1.00 -4.07 7.84
N ILE A 4 -0.57 -5.16 7.22
CA ILE A 4 0.60 -5.17 6.34
C ILE A 4 0.09 -4.89 4.94
N ALA A 5 0.47 -3.73 4.39
CA ALA A 5 0.11 -3.34 3.03
C ALA A 5 1.34 -3.31 2.13
N THR A 6 1.15 -3.74 0.88
CA THR A 6 2.14 -3.61 -0.18
C THR A 6 1.93 -2.26 -0.86
N ILE A 7 2.96 -1.43 -0.87
CA ILE A 7 2.96 -0.18 -1.63
C ILE A 7 3.28 -0.52 -3.08
N MET A 8 2.38 -0.14 -3.99
CA MET A 8 2.44 -0.43 -5.42
C MET A 8 2.67 0.86 -6.19
N ASN A 9 3.54 0.81 -7.19
CA ASN A 9 3.72 1.90 -8.13
C ASN A 9 2.59 1.86 -9.17
N SER A 10 1.78 2.92 -9.25
CA SER A 10 0.70 3.07 -10.23
C SER A 10 1.18 3.13 -11.68
N ALA A 11 2.37 3.69 -11.92
CA ALA A 11 2.93 3.87 -13.26
C ALA A 11 3.56 2.59 -13.81
N THR A 12 4.22 1.78 -12.96
CA THR A 12 4.90 0.55 -13.40
C THR A 12 4.13 -0.73 -13.08
N GLY A 13 3.14 -0.69 -12.19
CA GLY A 13 2.43 -1.86 -11.72
C GLY A 13 3.24 -2.75 -10.77
N GLN A 14 4.42 -2.31 -10.35
CA GLN A 14 5.35 -3.11 -9.54
C GLN A 14 5.26 -2.74 -8.04
N PRO A 15 5.52 -3.72 -7.14
CA PRO A 15 5.63 -3.44 -5.72
C PRO A 15 6.89 -2.63 -5.42
N ILE A 16 6.74 -1.56 -4.65
CA ILE A 16 7.83 -0.71 -4.17
C ILE A 16 8.36 -1.25 -2.84
N GLN A 17 7.47 -1.42 -1.86
CA GLN A 17 7.83 -1.87 -0.51
C GLN A 17 6.62 -2.41 0.24
N LYS A 18 6.83 -3.00 1.42
CA LYS A 18 5.76 -3.33 2.37
C LYS A 18 5.81 -2.38 3.56
N MET A 19 4.66 -1.95 4.03
CA MET A 19 4.53 -1.10 5.22
C MET A 19 3.47 -1.65 6.16
N THR A 20 3.69 -1.43 7.44
CA THR A 20 2.74 -1.81 8.49
C THR A 20 1.97 -0.57 8.94
N PHE A 21 0.65 -0.63 8.83
CA PHE A 21 -0.26 0.41 9.29
C PHE A 21 -0.99 -0.07 10.56
N GLN A 22 -1.23 0.84 11.51
CA GLN A 22 -2.01 0.53 12.72
C GLN A 22 -3.52 0.44 12.43
N ARG A 23 -3.97 1.04 11.31
CA ARG A 23 -5.37 1.07 10.86
C ARG A 23 -5.40 1.00 9.34
N MET A 24 -6.59 0.83 8.75
CA MET A 24 -6.75 0.84 7.29
C MET A 24 -6.24 2.18 6.73
N PRO A 25 -5.29 2.17 5.77
CA PRO A 25 -4.83 3.40 5.14
C PRO A 25 -5.98 4.06 4.39
N LYS A 26 -6.06 5.40 4.48
CA LYS A 26 -6.99 6.17 3.68
C LYS A 26 -6.49 6.27 2.23
N PRO A 27 -7.37 6.36 1.23
CA PRO A 27 -6.97 6.51 -0.17
C PRO A 27 -6.11 7.73 -0.47
N TRP A 28 -6.03 8.73 0.42
CA TRP A 28 -5.25 9.97 0.28
C TRP A 28 -4.20 10.13 1.39
N VAL A 29 -3.75 9.03 2.00
CA VAL A 29 -2.73 9.08 3.05
C VAL A 29 -1.37 9.42 2.46
N SER A 30 -0.64 10.34 3.09
CA SER A 30 0.77 10.60 2.77
C SER A 30 1.66 9.57 3.46
N ILE A 31 2.56 8.96 2.70
CA ILE A 31 3.52 7.97 3.18
C ILE A 31 4.93 8.32 2.73
N HIS A 32 5.88 7.97 3.59
CA HIS A 32 7.30 8.03 3.24
C HIS A 32 7.73 6.69 2.65
N LEU A 33 8.20 6.73 1.41
CA LEU A 33 8.87 5.60 0.78
C LEU A 33 10.26 5.40 1.40
N ALA A 34 10.81 4.19 1.27
CA ALA A 34 12.16 3.86 1.71
C ALA A 34 13.23 4.66 0.96
N SER A 35 12.89 5.22 -0.21
CA SER A 35 13.72 6.20 -0.92
C SER A 35 13.82 7.56 -0.21
N GLY A 36 13.01 7.80 0.84
CA GLY A 36 12.89 9.09 1.51
C GLY A 36 11.83 10.01 0.90
N GLU A 37 11.25 9.62 -0.23
CA GLU A 37 10.23 10.39 -0.93
C GLU A 37 8.88 10.36 -0.19
N MET A 38 8.23 11.52 -0.08
CA MET A 38 6.86 11.60 0.43
C MET A 38 5.87 11.55 -0.73
N VAL A 39 5.07 10.50 -0.77
CA VAL A 39 4.04 10.28 -1.78
C VAL A 39 2.66 10.24 -1.14
N THR A 40 1.65 10.63 -1.89
CA THR A 40 0.25 10.46 -1.48
C THR A 40 -0.30 9.21 -2.13
N ALA A 41 -1.05 8.41 -1.38
CA ALA A 41 -1.83 7.32 -1.95
C ALA A 41 -2.81 7.87 -3.00
N ASP A 42 -2.94 7.15 -4.11
CA ASP A 42 -3.94 7.41 -5.14
C ASP A 42 -5.19 6.56 -4.88
N ARG A 43 -4.97 5.31 -4.48
CA ARG A 43 -6.03 4.35 -4.15
C ARG A 43 -5.51 3.27 -3.20
N VAL A 44 -6.44 2.69 -2.46
CA VAL A 44 -6.21 1.50 -1.65
C VAL A 44 -7.09 0.38 -2.19
N HIS A 45 -6.47 -0.74 -2.53
CA HIS A 45 -7.16 -1.95 -2.97
C HIS A 45 -7.04 -2.99 -1.85
N VAL A 46 -8.18 -3.58 -1.49
CA VAL A 46 -8.26 -4.66 -0.49
C VAL A 46 -8.69 -5.91 -1.24
N GLY A 47 -7.76 -6.84 -1.41
CA GLY A 47 -8.01 -8.05 -2.16
C GLY A 47 -8.77 -9.11 -1.36
N LYS A 48 -9.21 -10.15 -2.05
CA LYS A 48 -9.78 -11.33 -1.40
C LYS A 48 -8.66 -12.14 -0.72
N PRO A 49 -8.82 -12.57 0.54
CA PRO A 49 -7.89 -13.49 1.17
C PRO A 49 -7.75 -14.77 0.35
N ALA A 50 -6.53 -15.31 0.26
CA ALA A 50 -6.31 -16.63 -0.32
C ALA A 50 -7.08 -17.70 0.46
N PRO A 51 -7.53 -18.80 -0.18
CA PRO A 51 -8.16 -19.91 0.52
C PRO A 51 -7.32 -20.38 1.72
N GLY A 52 -7.94 -20.52 2.90
CA GLY A 52 -7.25 -20.88 4.14
C GLY A 52 -6.49 -19.73 4.83
N LYS A 53 -6.57 -18.49 4.32
CA LYS A 53 -6.04 -17.28 4.99
C LYS A 53 -7.19 -16.36 5.41
N PHE A 54 -7.07 -15.78 6.61
CA PHE A 54 -8.04 -14.80 7.13
C PHE A 54 -7.68 -13.35 6.80
N ALA A 55 -6.38 -13.05 6.69
CA ALA A 55 -5.90 -11.70 6.41
C ALA A 55 -6.05 -11.37 4.91
N ALA A 56 -6.79 -10.30 4.62
CA ALA A 56 -6.90 -9.76 3.28
C ALA A 56 -5.58 -9.04 2.89
N PRO A 57 -5.06 -9.25 1.67
CA PRO A 57 -3.95 -8.44 1.17
C PRO A 57 -4.43 -7.00 0.95
N VAL A 58 -3.63 -6.04 1.41
CA VAL A 58 -3.88 -4.61 1.19
C VAL A 58 -2.79 -4.08 0.28
N GLU A 59 -3.20 -3.39 -0.77
CA GLU A 59 -2.33 -2.75 -1.74
C GLU A 59 -2.59 -1.25 -1.74
N VAL A 60 -1.56 -0.45 -1.45
CA VAL A 60 -1.64 1.01 -1.51
C VAL A 60 -0.93 1.44 -2.77
N TRP A 61 -1.69 1.98 -3.72
CA TRP A 61 -1.15 2.45 -4.97
C TRP A 61 -0.74 3.91 -4.84
N VAL A 62 0.48 4.20 -5.27
CA VAL A 62 1.07 5.54 -5.24
C VAL A 62 1.70 5.84 -6.59
N THR A 63 1.74 7.13 -6.93
CA THR A 63 2.48 7.65 -8.08
C THR A 63 3.70 8.40 -7.56
N PRO A 64 4.91 7.78 -7.57
CA PRO A 64 6.14 8.48 -7.18
C PRO A 64 6.41 9.66 -8.11
N LYS A 65 6.84 10.77 -7.53
CA LYS A 65 7.43 11.90 -8.24
C LYS A 65 8.79 11.45 -8.74
N ARG A 66 8.83 11.19 -10.03
CA ARG A 66 9.99 10.76 -10.81
C ARG A 66 11.26 11.53 -10.48
#